data_AF-A0A1H0PEF3-F1
#
_entry.id   AF-A0A1H0PEF3-F1
#
_cell.length_a   1.000
_cell.length_b   1.000
_cell.length_c   1.000
_cell.angle_alpha   90.00
_cell.angle_beta   90.00
_cell.angle_gamma   90.00
#
_symmetry.space_group_name_H-M   'P 1'
#
loop_
_entity.id
_entity.type
_entity.pdbx_description
1 polymer ?
#
loop_
_entity_poly.entity_id
_entity_poly.type
_entity_poly.pdbx_seq_one_letter_code
_entity_poly.pdbx_strand_id
1 'polypeptide(L)'
;MANNRKIETLGVSHLSTFIDKHELLQSYFDRNDKTPVWDGEIHVLKSPSEKKDEILGKVPVQIKTTRQKKDVLKSFSLDTRDLELYKSNGGVVLFVVWLNEDNGLRDIYYKSLPPLSIKNLLKKSKLKNKSTNKKKLSIEIFKLDEKKMYPMLVDFINNSQKQYSFINVESISVEDIPDDKTLKFYFYGQEKEEIFNYQEEHDLFIYYLDLL
;
A
#
# COMPACT_ATOMS: atom_id res chain seq x y z
N MET A 1 -11.82 2.40 -26.07
CA MET A 1 -10.42 2.57 -25.61
C MET A 1 -10.06 4.01 -25.23
N ALA A 2 -10.43 5.03 -26.01
CA ALA A 2 -10.13 6.44 -25.68
C ALA A 2 -10.76 6.93 -24.35
N ASN A 3 -11.97 6.46 -24.03
CA ASN A 3 -12.68 6.85 -22.80
C ASN A 3 -11.99 6.33 -21.52
N ASN A 4 -11.55 5.06 -21.50
CA ASN A 4 -10.86 4.48 -20.34
C ASN A 4 -9.52 5.18 -20.05
N ARG A 5 -8.74 5.50 -21.08
CA ARG A 5 -7.47 6.23 -20.89
C ARG A 5 -7.69 7.62 -20.31
N LYS A 6 -8.73 8.31 -20.77
CA LYS A 6 -9.11 9.63 -20.24
C LYS A 6 -9.49 9.52 -18.76
N ILE A 7 -10.26 8.50 -18.40
CA ILE A 7 -10.66 8.22 -17.01
C ILE A 7 -9.43 7.91 -16.14
N GLU A 8 -8.54 7.03 -16.59
CA GLU A 8 -7.29 6.70 -15.90
C GLU A 8 -6.40 7.93 -15.69
N THR A 9 -6.20 8.73 -16.74
CA THR A 9 -5.43 9.98 -16.68
C THR A 9 -6.02 10.96 -15.67
N LEU A 10 -7.35 11.04 -15.60
CA LEU A 10 -8.04 11.93 -14.67
C LEU A 10 -7.90 11.43 -13.22
N GLY A 11 -8.01 10.12 -13.00
CA GLY A 11 -7.75 9.53 -11.68
C GLY A 11 -6.33 9.79 -11.20
N VAL A 12 -5.32 9.58 -12.06
CA VAL A 12 -3.92 9.92 -11.76
C VAL A 12 -3.76 11.40 -11.44
N SER A 13 -4.42 12.29 -12.19
CA SER A 13 -4.35 13.74 -11.95
C SER A 13 -4.96 14.13 -10.60
N HIS A 14 -6.11 13.56 -10.24
CA HIS A 14 -6.73 13.77 -8.93
C HIS A 14 -5.86 13.25 -7.79
N LEU A 15 -5.26 12.07 -7.93
CA LEU A 15 -4.37 11.52 -6.92
C LEU A 15 -3.11 12.37 -6.77
N SER A 16 -2.44 12.75 -7.87
CA SER A 16 -1.26 13.62 -7.82
C SER A 16 -1.57 14.93 -7.09
N THR A 17 -2.67 15.61 -7.45
CA THR A 17 -3.10 16.83 -6.74
C THR A 17 -3.39 16.58 -5.26
N PHE A 18 -3.90 15.40 -4.89
CA PHE A 18 -4.15 15.06 -3.48
C PHE A 18 -2.83 14.82 -2.72
N ILE A 19 -1.88 14.09 -3.30
CA ILE A 19 -0.57 13.81 -2.70
C ILE A 19 0.24 15.11 -2.54
N ASP A 20 0.34 15.90 -3.61
CA ASP A 20 1.23 17.07 -3.69
C ASP A 20 0.75 18.26 -2.83
N LYS A 21 -0.44 18.18 -2.24
CA LYS A 21 -0.89 19.14 -1.21
C LYS A 21 -0.11 19.01 0.09
N HIS A 22 0.43 17.83 0.38
CA HIS A 22 1.19 17.59 1.60
C HIS A 22 2.65 17.98 1.36
N GLU A 23 3.17 18.94 2.14
CA GLU A 23 4.51 19.53 1.93
C GLU A 23 5.68 18.54 1.96
N LEU A 24 5.48 17.36 2.58
CA LEU A 24 6.48 16.29 2.69
C LEU A 24 6.30 15.15 1.67
N LEU A 25 5.39 15.27 0.70
CA LEU A 25 5.13 14.25 -0.30
C LEU A 25 5.26 14.82 -1.71
N GLN A 26 5.84 14.03 -2.62
CA GLN A 26 5.96 14.38 -4.03
C GLN A 26 5.54 13.19 -4.90
N SER A 27 4.58 13.41 -5.80
CA SER A 27 4.11 12.38 -6.73
C SER A 27 4.91 12.32 -8.03
N TYR A 28 5.30 11.11 -8.43
CA TYR A 28 5.96 10.80 -9.70
C TYR A 28 5.18 9.67 -10.37
N PHE A 29 4.03 10.01 -10.96
CA PHE A 29 3.10 9.03 -11.54
C PHE A 29 3.22 8.95 -13.06
N ASP A 30 3.25 7.73 -13.56
CA ASP A 30 3.32 7.46 -14.99
C ASP A 30 1.96 7.74 -15.64
N ARG A 31 2.01 8.42 -16.78
CA ARG A 31 0.83 8.69 -17.61
C ARG A 31 0.99 7.97 -18.93
N ASN A 32 -0.02 7.18 -19.29
CA ASN A 32 -0.15 6.57 -20.62
C ASN A 32 0.85 5.46 -20.99
N ASP A 33 1.57 4.85 -20.04
CA ASP A 33 2.37 3.67 -20.34
C ASP A 33 1.54 2.39 -20.15
N LYS A 34 1.59 1.49 -21.15
CA LYS A 34 0.89 0.19 -21.13
C LYS A 34 1.73 -0.92 -20.48
N THR A 35 2.97 -0.60 -20.14
CA THR A 35 4.02 -1.58 -19.84
C THR A 35 4.30 -1.78 -18.34
N PRO A 36 4.19 -0.78 -17.44
CA PRO A 36 4.71 -0.94 -16.10
C PRO A 36 3.69 -1.67 -15.20
N VAL A 37 4.22 -2.53 -14.33
CA VAL A 37 3.44 -3.25 -13.32
C VAL A 37 3.06 -2.31 -12.17
N TRP A 38 3.82 -1.24 -11.96
CA TRP A 38 3.51 -0.11 -11.07
C TRP A 38 3.06 1.09 -11.90
N ASP A 39 2.29 1.99 -11.30
CA ASP A 39 1.82 3.23 -11.96
C ASP A 39 2.65 4.47 -11.54
N GLY A 40 3.80 4.24 -10.89
CA GLY A 40 4.75 5.28 -10.46
C GLY A 40 5.20 5.13 -9.02
N GLU A 41 5.67 6.22 -8.43
CA GLU A 41 6.12 6.28 -7.04
C GLU A 41 5.77 7.61 -6.34
N ILE A 42 5.75 7.59 -5.01
CA ILE A 42 5.67 8.77 -4.15
C ILE A 42 7.00 8.91 -3.41
N HIS A 43 7.63 10.07 -3.47
CA HIS A 43 8.79 10.38 -2.64
C HIS A 43 8.30 10.96 -1.31
N VAL A 44 8.82 10.42 -0.21
CA VAL A 44 8.50 10.86 1.15
C VAL A 44 9.71 11.60 1.71
N LEU A 45 9.50 12.81 2.19
CA LEU A 45 10.55 13.72 2.66
C LEU A 45 10.57 13.80 4.19
N LYS A 46 11.73 14.07 4.77
CA LYS A 46 11.93 14.33 6.21
C LYS A 46 11.61 15.77 6.59
N SER A 47 11.74 16.70 5.64
CA SER A 47 11.46 18.12 5.82
C SER A 47 10.96 18.75 4.51
N PRO A 48 10.32 19.95 4.54
CA PRO A 48 9.88 20.67 3.35
C PRO A 48 11.09 21.25 2.60
N SER A 49 11.83 20.40 1.88
CA SER A 49 13.02 20.78 1.11
C SER A 49 13.15 19.94 -0.15
N GLU A 50 13.66 20.52 -1.23
CA GLU A 50 13.93 19.81 -2.48
C GLU A 50 15.30 19.10 -2.50
N LYS A 51 16.02 19.09 -1.38
CA LYS A 51 17.35 18.48 -1.31
C LYS A 51 17.28 16.95 -1.22
N LYS A 52 18.20 16.27 -1.88
CA LYS A 52 18.22 14.80 -1.99
C LYS A 52 18.44 14.06 -0.65
N ASP A 53 19.17 14.67 0.28
CA ASP A 53 19.44 14.15 1.63
C ASP A 53 18.19 14.14 2.55
N GLU A 54 17.17 14.90 2.16
CA GLU A 54 15.89 14.98 2.86
C GLU A 54 14.90 13.89 2.41
N ILE A 55 15.22 13.09 1.39
CA ILE A 55 14.37 11.95 1.00
C ILE A 55 14.48 10.85 2.06
N LEU A 56 13.35 10.55 2.73
CA LEU A 56 13.21 9.42 3.65
C LEU A 56 13.18 8.09 2.88
N GLY A 57 12.46 8.08 1.76
CA GLY A 57 12.35 6.93 0.88
C GLY A 57 11.31 7.16 -0.22
N LYS A 58 11.10 6.11 -1.01
CA LYS A 58 10.14 6.10 -2.10
C LYS A 58 9.14 4.96 -1.94
N VAL A 59 7.89 5.22 -2.28
CA VAL A 59 6.79 4.26 -2.19
C VAL A 59 6.31 3.94 -3.59
N PRO A 60 6.53 2.71 -4.11
CA PRO A 60 5.95 2.29 -5.37
C PRO A 60 4.43 2.17 -5.24
N VAL A 61 3.69 2.63 -6.25
CA VAL A 61 2.22 2.67 -6.21
C VAL A 61 1.57 1.91 -7.35
N GLN A 62 0.34 1.43 -7.10
CA GLN A 62 -0.59 1.01 -8.14
C GLN A 62 -1.83 1.89 -8.08
N ILE A 63 -2.23 2.49 -9.19
CA ILE A 63 -3.34 3.44 -9.29
C ILE A 63 -4.44 2.83 -10.15
N LYS A 64 -5.61 2.62 -9.56
CA LYS A 64 -6.80 2.15 -10.28
C LYS A 64 -7.87 3.21 -10.24
N THR A 65 -8.50 3.49 -11.38
CA THR A 65 -9.62 4.44 -11.45
C THR A 65 -10.92 3.69 -11.68
N THR A 66 -11.98 4.07 -10.97
CA THR A 66 -13.29 3.42 -11.05
C THR A 66 -14.44 4.43 -11.08
N ARG A 67 -15.54 4.05 -11.71
CA ARG A 67 -16.81 4.80 -11.78
C ARG A 67 -17.99 3.93 -11.37
N GLN A 68 -17.75 2.94 -10.50
CA GLN A 68 -18.78 2.00 -10.09
C GLN A 68 -19.96 2.74 -9.45
N LYS A 69 -21.18 2.39 -9.88
CA LYS A 69 -22.43 2.86 -9.27
C LYS A 69 -22.73 2.02 -8.03
N LYS A 70 -22.02 2.30 -6.94
CA LYS A 70 -22.19 1.69 -5.62
C LYS A 70 -22.22 2.78 -4.56
N ASP A 71 -22.79 2.46 -3.40
CA ASP A 71 -22.78 3.38 -2.26
C ASP A 71 -21.46 3.33 -1.51
N VAL A 72 -20.88 2.14 -1.38
CA VAL A 72 -19.61 1.91 -0.67
C VAL A 72 -18.69 1.00 -1.48
N LEU A 73 -17.42 1.38 -1.54
CA LEU A 73 -16.35 0.59 -2.15
C LEU A 73 -15.48 -0.05 -1.07
N LYS A 74 -15.71 -1.35 -0.79
CA LYS A 74 -15.02 -2.08 0.30
C LYS A 74 -13.78 -2.88 -0.14
N SER A 75 -13.69 -3.21 -1.42
CA SER A 75 -12.59 -4.02 -1.94
C SER A 75 -12.31 -3.75 -3.42
N PHE A 76 -11.08 -4.07 -3.83
CA PHE A 76 -10.64 -3.98 -5.21
C PHE A 76 -9.85 -5.23 -5.60
N SER A 77 -10.02 -5.71 -6.84
CA SER A 77 -9.34 -6.92 -7.29
C SER A 77 -8.00 -6.62 -7.97
N LEU A 78 -6.93 -7.29 -7.54
CA LEU A 78 -5.61 -7.26 -8.17
C LEU A 78 -5.25 -8.61 -8.80
N ASP A 79 -4.43 -8.61 -9.85
CA ASP A 79 -3.92 -9.84 -10.45
C ASP A 79 -2.91 -10.51 -9.50
N THR A 80 -2.96 -11.83 -9.38
CA THR A 80 -2.05 -12.56 -8.50
C THR A 80 -0.60 -12.52 -8.99
N ARG A 81 -0.36 -12.35 -10.30
CA ARG A 81 0.98 -12.16 -10.85
C ARG A 81 1.56 -10.81 -10.46
N ASP A 82 0.75 -9.75 -10.52
CA ASP A 82 1.16 -8.42 -10.06
C ASP A 82 1.52 -8.46 -8.58
N LEU A 83 0.69 -9.13 -7.76
CA LEU A 83 0.99 -9.33 -6.32
C LEU A 83 2.31 -10.07 -6.09
N GLU A 84 2.61 -11.15 -6.83
CA GLU A 84 3.89 -11.86 -6.71
C GLU A 84 5.09 -10.97 -7.11
N LEU A 85 4.92 -10.11 -8.13
CA LEU A 85 5.92 -9.12 -8.54
C LEU A 85 6.13 -8.06 -7.46
N TYR A 86 5.06 -7.45 -6.94
CA TYR A 86 5.14 -6.50 -5.83
C TYR A 86 5.85 -7.11 -4.62
N LYS A 87 5.45 -8.32 -4.20
CA LYS A 87 6.06 -9.02 -3.07
C LYS A 87 7.57 -9.14 -3.21
N SER A 88 8.04 -9.43 -4.41
CA SER A 88 9.47 -9.67 -4.69
C SER A 88 10.27 -8.37 -4.89
N ASN A 89 9.60 -7.22 -4.90
CA ASN A 89 10.19 -5.91 -5.20
C ASN A 89 9.83 -4.84 -4.14
N GLY A 90 9.65 -5.25 -2.88
CA GLY A 90 9.44 -4.31 -1.77
C GLY A 90 7.97 -3.91 -1.53
N GLY A 91 7.02 -4.54 -2.21
CA GLY A 91 5.60 -4.29 -2.03
C GLY A 91 5.06 -3.16 -2.90
N VAL A 92 3.87 -2.68 -2.56
CA VAL A 92 3.17 -1.59 -3.26
C VAL A 92 2.15 -0.92 -2.34
N VAL A 93 1.82 0.34 -2.60
CA VAL A 93 0.57 0.94 -2.07
C VAL A 93 -0.45 1.01 -3.20
N LEU A 94 -1.58 0.33 -3.03
CA LEU A 94 -2.71 0.42 -3.95
C LEU A 94 -3.50 1.69 -3.63
N PHE A 95 -3.73 2.53 -4.63
CA PHE A 95 -4.70 3.62 -4.62
C PHE A 95 -5.84 3.30 -5.58
N VAL A 96 -7.08 3.52 -5.13
CA VAL A 96 -8.29 3.40 -5.95
C VAL A 96 -9.01 4.73 -5.97
N VAL A 97 -8.93 5.43 -7.09
CA VAL A 97 -9.56 6.73 -7.31
C VAL A 97 -10.98 6.51 -7.84
N TRP A 98 -11.97 6.87 -7.03
CA TRP A 98 -13.38 6.72 -7.38
C TRP A 98 -13.91 8.05 -7.93
N LEU A 99 -14.33 8.05 -9.19
CA LEU A 99 -14.95 9.22 -9.83
C LEU A 99 -16.47 9.07 -9.89
N ASN A 100 -17.17 10.19 -9.86
CA ASN A 100 -18.62 10.27 -10.06
C ASN A 100 -19.01 10.22 -11.56
N GLU A 101 -20.30 10.35 -11.85
CA GLU A 101 -20.87 10.32 -13.22
C GLU A 101 -20.48 11.52 -14.10
N ASP A 102 -19.98 12.59 -13.48
CA ASP A 102 -19.47 13.80 -14.17
C ASP A 102 -17.94 13.83 -14.27
N ASN A 103 -17.28 12.74 -13.87
CA ASN A 103 -15.83 12.59 -13.77
C ASN A 103 -15.16 13.44 -12.66
N GLY A 104 -15.92 14.03 -11.75
CA GLY A 104 -15.39 14.62 -10.53
C GLY A 104 -14.91 13.55 -9.55
N LEU A 105 -13.90 13.90 -8.73
CA LEU A 105 -13.44 13.05 -7.64
C LEU A 105 -14.55 12.84 -6.61
N ARG A 106 -14.92 11.59 -6.38
CA ARG A 106 -15.81 11.20 -5.29
C ARG A 106 -15.01 10.94 -4.02
N ASP A 107 -14.10 9.98 -4.08
CA ASP A 107 -13.29 9.54 -2.95
C ASP A 107 -12.00 8.87 -3.46
N ILE A 108 -10.97 8.84 -2.60
CA ILE A 108 -9.76 8.03 -2.81
C ILE A 108 -9.75 6.93 -1.77
N TYR A 109 -9.50 5.71 -2.20
CA TYR A 109 -9.30 4.56 -1.31
C TYR A 109 -7.87 4.05 -1.43
N TYR A 110 -7.42 3.32 -0.43
CA TYR A 110 -6.09 2.76 -0.44
C TYR A 110 -5.98 1.41 0.29
N LYS A 111 -4.88 0.71 0.04
CA LYS A 111 -4.36 -0.35 0.92
C LYS A 111 -2.83 -0.37 0.82
N SER A 112 -2.18 -0.30 1.98
CA SER A 112 -0.74 -0.55 2.10
C SER A 112 -0.47 -2.06 2.01
N LEU A 113 0.41 -2.47 1.09
CA LEU A 113 0.73 -3.87 0.81
C LEU A 113 2.26 -4.09 0.86
N PRO A 114 2.89 -4.04 2.04
CA PRO A 114 4.28 -4.46 2.18
C PRO A 114 4.45 -5.96 1.87
N PRO A 115 5.68 -6.44 1.65
CA PRO A 115 5.94 -7.80 1.18
C PRO A 115 5.24 -8.91 1.99
N LEU A 116 5.24 -8.81 3.32
CA LEU A 116 4.65 -9.83 4.20
C LEU A 116 3.11 -9.82 4.14
N SER A 117 2.46 -8.66 4.00
CA SER A 117 1.03 -8.57 3.73
C SER A 117 0.66 -9.34 2.47
N ILE A 118 1.42 -9.13 1.38
CA ILE A 118 1.16 -9.79 0.10
C ILE A 118 1.39 -11.31 0.21
N LYS A 119 2.47 -11.74 0.88
CA LYS A 119 2.76 -13.16 1.16
C LYS A 119 1.58 -13.81 1.88
N ASN A 120 1.02 -13.14 2.90
CA ASN A 120 -0.11 -13.65 3.68
C ASN A 120 -1.40 -13.71 2.86
N LEU A 121 -1.68 -12.70 2.05
CA LEU A 121 -2.82 -12.67 1.13
C LEU A 121 -2.78 -13.84 0.13
N LEU A 122 -1.62 -14.07 -0.49
CA LEU A 122 -1.40 -15.18 -1.43
C LEU A 122 -1.51 -16.54 -0.74
N LYS A 123 -0.91 -16.74 0.45
CA LYS A 123 -1.05 -17.97 1.24
C LYS A 123 -2.52 -18.27 1.59
N LYS A 124 -3.26 -17.28 2.14
CA LYS A 124 -4.68 -17.41 2.48
C LYS A 124 -5.52 -17.81 1.26
N SER A 125 -5.21 -17.27 0.08
CA SER A 125 -5.92 -17.60 -1.17
C SER A 125 -5.75 -19.06 -1.61
N LYS A 126 -4.54 -19.62 -1.44
CA LYS A 126 -4.20 -21.02 -1.78
C LYS A 126 -4.90 -22.00 -0.85
N LEU A 127 -4.95 -21.68 0.45
CA LEU A 127 -5.63 -22.49 1.46
C LEU A 127 -7.15 -22.59 1.22
N LYS A 128 -7.79 -21.47 0.83
CA LYS A 128 -9.24 -21.44 0.57
C LYS A 128 -9.65 -22.16 -0.73
N ASN A 129 -8.75 -22.33 -1.69
CA ASN A 129 -9.08 -22.89 -3.02
C ASN A 129 -8.07 -23.97 -3.43
N LYS A 130 -8.12 -25.14 -2.76
CA LYS A 130 -7.23 -26.29 -3.04
C LYS A 130 -7.21 -26.78 -4.51
N SER A 131 -8.11 -26.30 -5.37
CA SER A 131 -8.31 -26.78 -6.75
C SER A 131 -8.12 -25.73 -7.86
N THR A 132 -8.06 -24.42 -7.56
CA THR A 132 -7.90 -23.38 -8.60
C THR A 132 -7.03 -22.21 -8.15
N ASN A 133 -5.92 -21.98 -8.86
CA ASN A 133 -5.13 -20.75 -8.75
C ASN A 133 -5.97 -19.58 -9.27
N LYS A 134 -6.59 -18.80 -8.37
CA LYS A 134 -7.33 -17.60 -8.76
C LYS A 134 -6.37 -16.62 -9.45
N LYS A 135 -6.74 -16.16 -10.63
CA LYS A 135 -5.99 -15.11 -11.36
C LYS A 135 -6.08 -13.75 -10.68
N LYS A 136 -7.15 -13.51 -9.90
CA LYS A 136 -7.36 -12.25 -9.18
C LYS A 136 -7.71 -12.48 -7.72
N LEU A 137 -7.22 -11.60 -6.85
CA LEU A 137 -7.52 -11.59 -5.42
C LEU A 137 -8.25 -10.29 -5.05
N SER A 138 -9.31 -10.42 -4.27
CA SER A 138 -10.04 -9.27 -3.73
C SER A 138 -9.32 -8.74 -2.50
N ILE A 139 -8.86 -7.50 -2.58
CA ILE A 139 -8.12 -6.79 -1.53
C ILE A 139 -9.08 -5.82 -0.86
N GLU A 140 -9.17 -5.86 0.47
CA GLU A 140 -9.89 -4.87 1.24
C GLU A 140 -9.20 -3.50 1.13
N ILE A 141 -9.99 -2.44 1.00
CA ILE A 141 -9.51 -1.06 0.84
C ILE A 141 -10.27 -0.13 1.76
N PHE A 142 -9.59 0.93 2.19
CA PHE A 142 -10.11 1.90 3.16
C PHE A 142 -10.12 3.28 2.54
N LYS A 143 -11.07 4.12 2.93
CA LYS A 143 -11.14 5.51 2.44
C LYS A 143 -9.90 6.26 2.97
N LEU A 144 -9.17 6.92 2.08
CA LEU A 144 -7.97 7.66 2.43
C LEU A 144 -8.35 8.96 3.14
N ASP A 145 -7.81 9.13 4.33
CA ASP A 145 -7.80 10.40 5.07
C ASP A 145 -6.46 11.11 4.83
N GLU A 146 -6.51 12.40 4.51
CA GLU A 146 -5.34 13.26 4.31
C GLU A 146 -4.38 13.22 5.51
N LYS A 147 -4.93 13.18 6.73
CA LYS A 147 -4.14 13.14 7.97
C LYS A 147 -3.38 11.83 8.16
N LYS A 148 -3.87 10.73 7.58
CA LYS A 148 -3.25 9.40 7.67
C LYS A 148 -2.22 9.16 6.58
N MET A 149 -2.21 9.98 5.52
CA MET A 149 -1.44 9.76 4.31
C MET A 149 0.08 9.74 4.55
N TYR A 150 0.64 10.75 5.20
CA TYR A 150 2.07 10.77 5.49
C TYR A 150 2.50 9.62 6.43
N PRO A 151 1.88 9.42 7.61
CA PRO A 151 2.30 8.35 8.51
C PRO A 151 2.16 6.95 7.89
N MET A 152 1.13 6.68 7.08
CA MET A 152 1.01 5.36 6.42
C MET A 152 2.13 5.10 5.40
N LEU A 153 2.63 6.12 4.71
CA LEU A 153 3.70 5.98 3.72
C LEU A 153 5.05 5.80 4.41
N VAL A 154 5.29 6.51 5.51
CA VAL A 154 6.46 6.29 6.37
C VAL A 154 6.47 4.87 6.93
N ASP A 155 5.32 4.38 7.42
CA ASP A 155 5.19 3.01 7.90
C ASP A 155 5.50 1.99 6.79
N PHE A 156 4.92 2.18 5.59
CA PHE A 156 5.19 1.32 4.45
C PHE A 156 6.69 1.25 4.13
N ILE A 157 7.40 2.39 4.09
CA ILE A 157 8.85 2.42 3.81
C ILE A 157 9.61 1.58 4.84
N ASN A 158 9.34 1.79 6.12
CA ASN A 158 10.02 1.09 7.20
C ASN A 158 9.77 -0.43 7.16
N ASN A 159 8.52 -0.83 6.96
CA ASN A 159 8.14 -2.24 6.90
C ASN A 159 8.66 -2.91 5.62
N SER A 160 8.56 -2.23 4.48
CA SER A 160 9.09 -2.70 3.20
C SER A 160 10.60 -2.98 3.29
N GLN A 161 11.38 -2.03 3.79
CA GLN A 161 12.84 -2.17 3.93
C GLN A 161 13.22 -3.33 4.86
N LYS A 162 12.58 -3.44 6.02
CA LYS A 162 12.83 -4.54 6.97
C LYS A 162 12.46 -5.89 6.41
N GLN A 163 11.35 -5.98 5.67
CA GLN A 163 10.82 -7.25 5.18
C GLN A 163 11.52 -7.72 3.91
N TYR A 164 12.13 -6.82 3.14
CA TYR A 164 12.74 -7.15 1.86
C TYR A 164 13.84 -8.23 1.99
N SER A 165 14.71 -8.12 3.00
CA SER A 165 15.80 -9.07 3.23
C SER A 165 15.34 -10.45 3.73
N PHE A 166 14.13 -10.57 4.30
CA PHE A 166 13.65 -11.81 4.92
C PHE A 166 12.38 -12.37 4.24
N ILE A 167 11.99 -11.86 3.07
CA ILE A 167 10.71 -12.23 2.44
C ILE A 167 10.58 -13.73 2.14
N ASN A 168 11.71 -14.40 1.89
CA ASN A 168 11.78 -15.83 1.61
C ASN A 168 12.02 -16.68 2.87
N VAL A 169 12.26 -16.07 4.03
CA VAL A 169 12.38 -16.79 5.31
C VAL A 169 10.99 -17.23 5.76
N GLU A 170 10.90 -18.42 6.34
CA GLU A 170 9.65 -18.88 6.94
C GLU A 170 9.32 -18.04 8.18
N SER A 171 8.05 -17.71 8.34
CA SER A 171 7.57 -17.01 9.53
C SER A 171 7.61 -17.97 10.71
N ILE A 172 8.18 -17.52 11.83
CA ILE A 172 8.14 -18.23 13.11
C ILE A 172 6.78 -17.95 13.77
N SER A 173 6.19 -18.96 14.42
CA SER A 173 4.95 -18.76 15.17
C SER A 173 5.24 -17.97 16.44
N VAL A 174 4.30 -17.17 16.93
CA VAL A 174 4.50 -16.42 18.18
C VAL A 174 4.73 -17.38 19.35
N GLU A 175 4.10 -18.55 19.31
CA GLU A 175 4.26 -19.63 20.28
C GLU A 175 5.66 -20.26 20.28
N ASP A 176 6.43 -20.08 19.21
CA ASP A 176 7.81 -20.58 19.09
C ASP A 176 8.84 -19.53 19.56
N ILE A 177 8.40 -18.31 19.92
CA ILE A 177 9.28 -17.26 20.43
C ILE A 177 9.50 -17.48 21.93
N PRO A 178 10.76 -17.57 22.41
CA PRO A 178 11.04 -17.71 23.84
C PRO A 178 10.43 -16.58 24.68
N ASP A 179 9.88 -16.92 25.84
CA ASP A 179 9.19 -15.98 26.75
C ASP A 179 10.08 -14.83 27.25
N ASP A 180 11.41 -15.00 27.22
CA ASP A 180 12.39 -14.00 27.64
C ASP A 180 12.66 -12.93 26.56
N LYS A 181 12.12 -13.08 25.35
CA LYS A 181 12.31 -12.13 24.26
C LYS A 181 11.31 -10.97 24.36
N THR A 182 11.81 -9.75 24.18
CA THR A 182 10.96 -8.56 24.08
C THR A 182 10.41 -8.40 22.67
N LEU A 183 9.09 -8.46 22.52
CA LEU A 183 8.40 -8.15 21.28
C LEU A 183 8.17 -6.64 21.16
N LYS A 184 8.52 -6.06 20.00
CA LYS A 184 8.29 -4.64 19.73
C LYS A 184 7.34 -4.47 18.56
N PHE A 185 6.35 -3.61 18.77
CA PHE A 185 5.43 -3.13 17.75
C PHE A 185 5.77 -1.68 17.44
N TYR A 186 5.75 -1.34 16.15
CA TYR A 186 5.95 0.01 15.70
C TYR A 186 4.78 0.36 14.79
N PHE A 187 4.26 1.56 14.97
CA PHE A 187 3.33 2.18 14.04
C PHE A 187 3.66 3.67 13.95
N TYR A 188 3.18 4.31 12.89
CA TYR A 188 3.30 5.74 12.70
C TYR A 188 1.89 6.34 12.72
N GLY A 189 1.69 7.33 13.59
CA GLY A 189 0.42 8.03 13.80
C GLY A 189 0.65 9.36 14.53
N GLN A 190 -0.42 10.12 14.75
CA GLN A 190 -0.36 11.40 15.46
C GLN A 190 -0.23 11.21 16.97
N GLU A 191 -0.95 10.23 17.52
CA GLU A 191 -0.98 9.91 18.96
C GLU A 191 -0.78 8.42 19.20
N LYS A 192 -0.37 8.03 20.42
CA LYS A 192 -0.01 6.63 20.74
C LYS A 192 -1.22 5.70 20.71
N GLU A 193 -2.37 6.23 21.10
CA GLU A 193 -3.65 5.54 21.22
C GLU A 193 -4.24 5.19 19.85
N GLU A 194 -3.78 5.86 18.78
CA GLU A 194 -4.24 5.61 17.42
C GLU A 194 -3.87 4.22 16.89
N ILE A 195 -2.97 3.48 17.56
CA ILE A 195 -2.60 2.11 17.17
C ILE A 195 -3.82 1.21 16.99
N PHE A 196 -4.87 1.38 17.82
CA PHE A 196 -6.08 0.58 17.75
C PHE A 196 -6.92 0.88 16.51
N ASN A 197 -6.95 2.13 16.07
CA ASN A 197 -7.62 2.53 14.82
C ASN A 197 -6.74 2.17 13.61
N TYR A 198 -5.42 2.27 13.77
CA TYR A 198 -4.44 1.94 12.74
C TYR A 198 -4.55 0.47 12.33
N GLN A 199 -4.63 -0.45 13.29
CA GLN A 199 -4.76 -1.89 12.99
C GLN A 199 -6.07 -2.28 12.28
N GLU A 200 -7.09 -1.42 12.26
CA GLU A 200 -8.31 -1.68 11.48
C GLU A 200 -8.04 -1.61 9.97
N GLU A 201 -7.07 -0.78 9.56
CA GLU A 201 -6.75 -0.51 8.16
C GLU A 201 -5.43 -1.17 7.71
N HIS A 202 -4.53 -1.45 8.67
CA HIS A 202 -3.15 -1.89 8.42
C HIS A 202 -2.79 -3.18 9.15
N ASP A 203 -1.89 -3.96 8.53
CA ASP A 203 -1.29 -5.11 9.22
C ASP A 203 -0.24 -4.60 10.23
N LEU A 204 -0.23 -5.18 11.43
CA LEU A 204 0.85 -4.96 12.41
C LEU A 204 1.92 -6.05 12.27
N PHE A 205 3.18 -5.64 12.28
CA PHE A 205 4.32 -6.55 12.16
C PHE A 205 5.13 -6.60 13.44
N ILE A 206 5.43 -7.82 13.89
CA ILE A 206 6.28 -8.08 15.04
C ILE A 206 7.71 -8.26 14.54
N TYR A 207 8.64 -7.52 15.14
CA TYR A 207 10.06 -7.72 14.96
C TYR A 207 10.68 -8.06 16.32
N TYR A 208 11.44 -9.15 16.38
CA TYR A 208 12.26 -9.48 17.53
C TYR A 208 13.73 -9.40 17.11
N LEU A 209 14.59 -8.98 18.04
CA LEU A 209 16.03 -8.94 17.83
C LEU A 209 16.63 -10.14 18.55
N ASP A 210 17.27 -11.02 17.80
CA ASP A 210 18.07 -12.08 18.39
C ASP A 210 19.48 -11.55 18.62
N LEU A 211 19.77 -11.15 19.85
CA LEU A 211 21.12 -10.81 20.29
C LEU A 211 21.84 -12.14 20.52
N LEU A 212 22.56 -12.60 19.49
CA LEU A 212 23.55 -13.69 19.62
C LEU A 212 24.72 -13.25 20.50
#